data_AF-A0A438BVX4-F1
#
_entry.id   AF-A0A438BVX4-F1
#
_cell.length_a   1.000
_cell.length_b   1.000
_cell.length_c   1.000
_cell.angle_alpha   90.00
_cell.angle_beta   90.00
_cell.angle_gamma   90.00
#
_symmetry.space_group_name_H-M   'P 1'
#
loop_
_entity.id
_entity.type
_entity.pdbx_description
1 polymer ?
#
loop_
_entity_poly.entity_id
_entity_poly.type
_entity_poly.pdbx_seq_one_letter_code
_entity_poly.pdbx_strand_id
1 'polypeptide(L)'
;MKESSFTVESKMFEIVLDERRGKPQFLIMEKKRGVSSWVRLGSESLGFFMEGLIHYIKDEKEGKWGKEWKDKGKSYSLTRGFNRAGGFLRLGVVDLERKRFCIFTPKSRGDKRG
;
A
#
# COMPACT_ATOMS: atom_id res chain seq x y z
N MET A 1 -0.48 3.91 21.60
CA MET A 1 -0.47 4.03 20.13
C MET A 1 0.60 3.09 19.61
N LYS A 2 0.25 2.11 18.77
CA LYS A 2 1.22 1.17 18.21
C LYS A 2 1.66 1.70 16.85
N GLU A 3 2.93 1.98 16.73
CA GLU A 3 3.56 2.50 15.52
C GLU A 3 4.66 1.52 15.10
N SER A 4 4.77 1.30 13.79
CA SER A 4 5.85 0.53 13.21
C SER A 4 6.35 1.29 11.98
N SER A 5 7.67 1.33 11.81
CA SER A 5 8.29 1.93 10.64
C SER A 5 9.30 0.98 10.02
N PHE A 6 9.38 1.03 8.69
CA PHE A 6 10.33 0.21 7.93
C PHE A 6 10.70 0.93 6.63
N THR A 7 11.86 0.58 6.10
CA THR A 7 12.34 1.14 4.83
C THR A 7 12.33 0.06 3.77
N VAL A 8 11.84 0.40 2.58
CA VAL A 8 11.93 -0.43 1.39
C VAL A 8 12.53 0.42 0.27
N GLU A 9 13.70 0.01 -0.22
CA GLU A 9 14.48 0.80 -1.17
C GLU A 9 14.76 2.22 -0.62
N SER A 10 14.35 3.27 -1.33
CA SER A 10 14.50 4.67 -0.94
C SER A 10 13.24 5.27 -0.28
N LYS A 11 12.28 4.44 0.15
CA LYS A 11 11.00 4.86 0.74
C LYS A 11 10.92 4.39 2.19
N MET A 12 10.52 5.29 3.08
CA MET A 12 10.15 4.95 4.46
C MET A 12 8.64 4.79 4.54
N PHE A 13 8.19 3.74 5.20
CA PHE A 13 6.80 3.51 5.52
C PHE A 13 6.59 3.59 7.02
N GLU A 14 5.54 4.28 7.43
CA GLU A 14 5.07 4.33 8.82
C GLU A 14 3.64 3.80 8.86
N ILE A 15 3.39 2.87 9.76
CA ILE A 15 2.07 2.30 10.01
C ILE A 15 1.66 2.69 11.41
N VAL A 16 0.55 3.40 11.48
CA VAL A 16 -0.06 3.87 12.72
C VAL A 16 -1.42 3.22 12.87
N LEU A 17 -1.62 2.52 13.98
CA LEU A 17 -2.94 2.05 14.41
C LEU A 17 -3.62 3.16 15.23
N ASP A 18 -4.77 3.60 14.75
CA ASP A 18 -5.64 4.61 15.35
C ASP A 18 -7.02 4.00 15.61
N GLU A 19 -7.75 4.51 16.60
CA GLU A 19 -9.13 4.13 16.88
C GLU A 19 -10.06 5.32 16.61
N ARG A 20 -11.02 5.14 15.70
CA ARG A 20 -12.00 6.19 15.37
C ARG A 20 -13.40 5.65 15.50
N ARG A 21 -14.19 6.28 16.38
CA ARG A 21 -15.59 5.90 16.65
C ARG A 21 -15.72 4.41 17.04
N GLY A 22 -14.81 3.94 17.89
CA GLY A 22 -14.77 2.54 18.34
C GLY A 22 -14.37 1.53 17.26
N LYS A 23 -13.83 1.98 16.12
CA LYS A 23 -13.36 1.09 15.05
C LYS A 23 -11.87 1.34 14.77
N PRO A 24 -11.04 0.29 14.70
CA PRO A 24 -9.64 0.43 14.35
C PRO A 24 -9.48 0.93 12.90
N GLN A 25 -8.52 1.82 12.70
CA GLN A 25 -8.09 2.33 11.42
C GLN A 25 -6.56 2.30 11.34
N PHE A 26 -6.07 1.99 10.15
CA PHE A 26 -4.64 1.92 9.88
C PHE A 26 -4.28 3.07 8.95
N LEU A 27 -3.45 3.99 9.42
CA LEU A 27 -2.82 5.01 8.60
C LEU A 27 -1.49 4.45 8.11
N ILE A 28 -1.34 4.33 6.79
CA ILE A 28 -0.08 3.96 6.16
C ILE A 28 0.47 5.20 5.47
N MET A 29 1.61 5.68 5.95
CA MET A 29 2.33 6.82 5.38
C MET A 29 3.54 6.31 4.60
N GLU A 30 3.75 6.88 3.42
CA GLU A 30 4.91 6.64 2.57
C GLU A 30 5.68 7.97 2.44
N LYS A 31 6.98 7.96 2.75
CA LYS A 31 7.87 9.12 2.69
C LYS A 31 9.01 8.86 1.70
N LYS A 32 9.28 9.83 0.83
CA LYS A 32 10.41 9.82 -0.10
C LYS A 32 10.84 11.23 -0.48
N ARG A 33 12.13 11.56 -0.29
CA ARG A 33 12.74 12.83 -0.75
C ARG A 33 11.92 14.08 -0.36
N GLY A 34 11.48 14.15 0.89
CA GLY A 34 10.69 15.29 1.40
C GLY A 34 9.22 15.30 0.99
N VAL A 35 8.75 14.31 0.21
CA VAL A 35 7.33 14.13 -0.14
C VAL A 35 6.74 13.00 0.68
N SER A 36 5.52 13.22 1.20
CA SER A 36 4.74 12.23 1.92
C SER A 36 3.41 11.97 1.22
N SER A 37 3.03 10.71 1.10
CA SER A 37 1.69 10.27 0.72
C SER A 37 1.13 9.35 1.80
N TRP A 38 -0.18 9.22 1.89
CA TRP A 38 -0.79 8.34 2.89
C TRP A 38 -2.14 7.82 2.44
N VAL A 39 -2.52 6.69 3.03
CA VAL A 39 -3.85 6.09 2.88
C VAL A 39 -4.36 5.64 4.24
N ARG A 40 -5.69 5.58 4.39
CA ARG A 40 -6.35 5.06 5.60
C ARG A 40 -7.21 3.86 5.27
N LEU A 41 -6.99 2.77 5.99
CA LEU A 41 -7.68 1.50 5.82
C LEU A 41 -8.50 1.14 7.07
N GLY A 42 -9.70 0.59 6.87
CA GLY A 42 -10.37 -0.19 7.91
C GLY A 42 -9.78 -1.60 8.00
N SER A 43 -10.18 -2.38 9.00
CA SER A 43 -9.69 -3.75 9.20
C SER A 43 -9.88 -4.66 7.97
N GLU A 44 -11.05 -4.60 7.32
CA GLU A 44 -11.33 -5.40 6.13
C GLU A 44 -10.43 -5.01 4.95
N SER A 45 -10.33 -3.71 4.68
CA SER A 45 -9.43 -3.19 3.64
C SER A 45 -7.95 -3.50 3.90
N LEU A 46 -7.53 -3.56 5.17
CA LEU A 46 -6.18 -4.00 5.53
C LEU A 46 -5.97 -5.47 5.16
N GLY A 47 -6.96 -6.34 5.41
CA GLY A 47 -6.93 -7.74 5.01
C GLY A 47 -6.69 -7.91 3.51
N PHE A 48 -7.49 -7.22 2.68
CA PHE A 48 -7.31 -7.26 1.22
C PHE A 48 -5.96 -6.71 0.76
N PHE A 49 -5.44 -5.67 1.43
CA PHE A 49 -4.11 -5.15 1.13
C PHE A 49 -3.00 -6.17 1.45
N MET A 50 -3.08 -6.84 2.61
CA MET A 50 -2.13 -7.88 3.02
C MET A 50 -2.17 -9.10 2.11
N GLU A 51 -3.36 -9.56 1.70
CA GLU A 51 -3.52 -10.62 0.70
C GLU A 51 -2.80 -10.28 -0.61
N GLY A 52 -3.02 -9.07 -1.12
CA GLY A 52 -2.38 -8.61 -2.35
C GLY A 52 -0.87 -8.44 -2.23
N LEU A 53 -0.36 -8.01 -1.07
CA LEU A 53 1.08 -7.98 -0.79
C LEU A 53 1.68 -9.40 -0.79
N ILE A 54 1.05 -10.34 -0.12
CA ILE A 54 1.50 -11.74 -0.08
C ILE A 54 1.52 -12.34 -1.49
N HIS A 55 0.45 -12.10 -2.26
CA HIS A 55 0.38 -12.51 -3.66
C HIS A 55 1.52 -11.89 -4.47
N TYR A 56 1.74 -10.59 -4.33
CA TYR A 56 2.77 -9.85 -5.06
C TYR A 56 4.21 -10.32 -4.77
N ILE A 57 4.48 -10.72 -3.53
CA ILE A 57 5.78 -11.27 -3.12
C ILE A 57 5.97 -12.66 -3.73
N LYS A 58 4.96 -13.52 -3.66
CA LYS A 58 5.02 -14.92 -4.15
C LYS A 58 4.97 -15.05 -5.66
N ASP A 59 4.35 -14.10 -6.35
CA ASP A 59 4.19 -14.16 -7.80
C ASP A 59 5.49 -13.74 -8.52
N GLU A 60 6.18 -14.73 -9.09
CA GLU A 60 7.35 -14.53 -9.95
C GLU A 60 6.96 -14.16 -11.39
N LYS A 61 5.72 -14.42 -11.82
CA LYS A 61 5.31 -14.15 -13.19
C LYS A 61 5.08 -12.67 -13.39
N GLU A 62 5.55 -12.11 -14.50
CA GLU A 62 5.33 -10.70 -14.86
C GLU A 62 3.97 -10.51 -15.53
N GLY A 63 2.89 -10.68 -14.76
CA GLY A 63 1.52 -10.48 -15.22
C GLY A 63 0.91 -9.16 -14.75
N LYS A 64 -0.05 -8.61 -15.52
CA LYS A 64 -0.97 -7.58 -15.00
C LYS A 64 -1.91 -8.26 -14.00
N TRP A 65 -1.89 -7.79 -12.77
CA TRP A 65 -2.81 -8.21 -11.72
C TRP A 65 -3.38 -6.99 -11.00
N GLY A 66 -4.65 -7.07 -10.63
CA GLY A 66 -5.27 -6.06 -9.79
C GLY A 66 -6.51 -6.56 -9.06
N LYS A 67 -6.86 -5.87 -7.99
CA LYS A 67 -8.05 -6.09 -7.16
C LYS A 67 -8.69 -4.74 -6.86
N GLU A 68 -10.00 -4.65 -6.99
CA GLU A 68 -10.77 -3.48 -6.61
C GLU A 68 -11.80 -3.86 -5.56
N TRP A 69 -12.04 -2.96 -4.59
CA TRP A 69 -13.06 -3.16 -3.58
C TRP A 69 -13.58 -1.82 -3.05
N LYS A 70 -14.67 -1.86 -2.30
CA LYS A 70 -15.25 -0.69 -1.62
C LYS A 70 -15.35 -0.96 -0.13
N ASP A 71 -15.05 0.03 0.70
CA ASP A 71 -15.18 -0.04 2.15
C ASP A 71 -15.50 1.37 2.69
N LYS A 72 -16.60 1.48 3.46
CA LYS A 72 -17.04 2.72 4.15
C LYS A 72 -17.02 3.96 3.26
N GLY A 73 -17.57 3.84 2.05
CA GLY A 73 -17.70 4.96 1.11
C GLY A 73 -16.41 5.30 0.33
N LYS A 74 -15.35 4.51 0.46
CA LYS A 74 -14.14 4.64 -0.34
C LYS A 74 -14.04 3.51 -1.36
N SER A 75 -13.53 3.81 -2.54
CA SER A 75 -13.14 2.82 -3.54
C SER A 75 -11.64 2.61 -3.49
N TYR A 76 -11.20 1.37 -3.48
CA TYR A 76 -9.80 0.96 -3.41
C TYR A 76 -9.42 0.21 -4.68
N SER A 77 -8.19 0.43 -5.14
CA SER A 77 -7.59 -0.31 -6.24
C SER A 77 -6.19 -0.75 -5.83
N LEU A 78 -5.93 -2.04 -5.85
CA LEU A 78 -4.60 -2.60 -5.68
C LEU A 78 -4.13 -3.15 -7.01
N THR A 79 -3.04 -2.61 -7.55
CA THR A 79 -2.59 -2.91 -8.92
C THR A 79 -1.09 -3.12 -8.96
N ARG A 80 -0.66 -4.10 -9.74
CA ARG A 80 0.76 -4.29 -10.07
C ARG A 80 1.15 -3.35 -11.21
N GLY A 81 2.26 -2.65 -11.05
CA GLY A 81 2.84 -1.79 -12.08
C GLY A 81 4.34 -2.02 -12.22
N PHE A 82 4.91 -1.49 -13.29
CA PHE A 82 6.34 -1.57 -13.60
C PHE A 82 6.84 -0.20 -14.06
N ASN A 83 8.05 0.16 -13.64
CA ASN A 83 8.76 1.34 -14.13
C ASN A 83 10.26 1.01 -14.27
N ARG A 84 11.09 2.01 -14.60
CA ARG A 84 12.55 1.84 -14.76
C ARG A 84 13.25 1.30 -13.50
N ALA A 85 12.68 1.52 -12.31
CA ALA A 85 13.21 1.00 -11.05
C ALA A 85 12.78 -0.46 -10.78
N GLY A 86 11.78 -0.98 -11.49
CA GLY A 86 11.29 -2.35 -11.38
C GLY A 86 9.78 -2.40 -11.12
N GLY A 87 9.33 -3.56 -10.64
CA GLY A 87 7.94 -3.75 -10.23
C GLY A 87 7.58 -2.97 -8.97
N PHE A 88 6.33 -2.53 -8.90
CA PHE A 88 5.71 -2.02 -7.67
C PHE A 88 4.26 -2.47 -7.53
N LEU A 89 3.75 -2.43 -6.30
CA LEU A 89 2.34 -2.55 -5.97
C LEU A 89 1.79 -1.17 -5.62
N ARG A 90 0.76 -0.72 -6.33
CA ARG A 90 0.06 0.55 -6.07
C ARG A 90 -1.23 0.28 -5.35
N LEU A 91 -1.40 0.87 -4.18
CA LEU A 91 -2.68 0.98 -3.47
C LEU A 91 -3.25 2.37 -3.71
N GLY A 92 -4.33 2.46 -4.50
CA GLY A 92 -5.09 3.67 -4.75
C GLY A 92 -6.37 3.70 -3.92
N VAL A 93 -6.76 4.90 -3.47
CA VAL A 93 -7.99 5.17 -2.71
C VAL A 93 -8.67 6.38 -3.31
N VAL A 94 -9.98 6.26 -3.55
CA VAL A 94 -10.85 7.37 -3.94
C VAL A 94 -11.92 7.52 -2.87
N ASP A 95 -12.03 8.70 -2.26
CA ASP A 95 -13.05 8.98 -1.26
C ASP A 95 -14.37 9.49 -1.87
N LEU A 96 -15.37 9.75 -1.02
CA LEU A 96 -16.68 10.26 -1.43
C LEU A 96 -16.61 11.63 -2.11
N GLU A 97 -15.58 12.42 -1.83
CA GLU A 97 -15.32 13.73 -2.44
C GLU A 97 -14.53 13.60 -3.76
N ARG A 98 -14.31 12.36 -4.24
CA ARG A 98 -13.49 12.03 -5.41
C ARG A 98 -12.02 12.42 -5.27
N LYS A 99 -11.53 12.71 -4.05
CA LYS A 99 -10.11 12.91 -3.80
C LYS A 99 -9.39 11.58 -3.95
N ARG A 100 -8.22 11.62 -4.57
CA ARG A 100 -7.41 10.44 -4.88
C ARG A 100 -6.16 10.43 -4.03
N PHE A 101 -5.91 9.30 -3.40
CA PHE A 101 -4.72 9.04 -2.61
C PHE A 101 -4.07 7.77 -3.11
N CYS A 102 -2.76 7.66 -3.03
CA CYS A 102 -2.09 6.40 -3.30
C CYS A 102 -0.74 6.29 -2.62
N ILE A 103 -0.37 5.05 -2.33
CA ILE A 103 0.99 4.66 -1.97
C ILE A 103 1.51 3.60 -2.92
N PHE A 104 2.84 3.46 -2.98
CA PHE A 104 3.55 2.56 -3.88
C PHE A 104 4.57 1.73 -3.11
N THR A 105 4.30 0.44 -2.96
CA THR A 105 5.22 -0.53 -2.35
C THR A 105 6.13 -1.10 -3.44
N PRO A 106 7.43 -0.75 -3.48
CA PRO A 106 8.35 -1.33 -4.45
C PRO A 106 8.61 -2.81 -4.13
N LYS A 107 8.83 -3.63 -5.16
CA LYS A 107 9.42 -4.96 -4.96
C LYS A 107 10.91 -4.76 -4.73
N SER A 108 11.44 -5.26 -3.61
CA SER A 108 12.88 -5.31 -3.43
C SER A 108 13.48 -6.09 -4.59
N ARG A 109 14.55 -5.56 -5.17
CA ARG A 109 15.38 -6.38 -6.05
C ARG A 109 16.02 -7.40 -5.13
N GLY A 110 15.71 -8.69 -5.31
CA GLY A 110 16.46 -9.73 -4.61
C GLY A 110 17.94 -9.48 -4.81
N ASP A 111 18.75 -9.62 -3.75
CA ASP A 111 20.19 -9.50 -3.87
C ASP A 111 20.63 -10.34 -5.08
N LYS A 112 21.08 -9.67 -6.14
CA LYS A 112 21.99 -10.32 -7.09
C LYS A 112 23.28 -10.48 -6.31
N ARG A 113 23.37 -11.49 -5.45
CA ARG A 113 24.65 -12.02 -5.01
C ARG A 113 25.33 -12.48 -6.30
N GLY A 114 26.33 -11.71 -6.71
CA GLY A 114 27.28 -12.12 -7.75
C GLY A 114 28.12 -13.29 -7.27
#